data_AF-A0A820XU65-F1
#
_entry.id   AF-A0A820XU65-F1
#
_cell.length_a   1.000
_cell.length_b   1.000
_cell.length_c   1.000
_cell.angle_alpha   90.00
_cell.angle_beta   90.00
_cell.angle_gamma   90.00
#
_symmetry.space_group_name_H-M   'P 1'
#
loop_
_entity.id
_entity.type
_entity.pdbx_description
1 polymer ?
#
loop_
_entity_poly.entity_id
_entity_poly.type
_entity_poly.pdbx_seq_one_letter_code
_entity_poly.pdbx_strand_id
1 'polypeptide(L)'
;MENSIKFSNNDFIILQEIIDILEPFYDISIKCQSEKIVTTSLVVPAIVHLMVQLRDLKEHVVFDAKLVQQLQLSIEKRFAGIVNRINQLNIEENDPFNDPVYFIATVLDPSFKFFWLRGLKLSTNAENRLEQDVIQLIIDEMNKDLKVSSTKLFDK
;
A
#
# COMPACT_ATOMS: atom_id res chain seq x y z
N MET A 1 -39.56 -23.88 -25.39
CA MET A 1 -38.18 -24.35 -25.17
C MET A 1 -37.49 -23.29 -24.34
N GLU A 2 -37.25 -23.58 -23.06
CA GLU A 2 -36.43 -22.70 -22.21
C GLU A 2 -35.00 -22.76 -22.71
N ASN A 3 -34.55 -21.70 -23.37
CA ASN A 3 -33.13 -21.54 -23.67
C ASN A 3 -32.42 -21.28 -22.34
N SER A 4 -31.91 -22.33 -21.70
CA SER A 4 -31.13 -22.16 -20.47
C SER A 4 -29.88 -21.35 -20.82
N ILE A 5 -29.82 -20.11 -20.38
CA ILE A 5 -28.62 -19.28 -20.47
C ILE A 5 -27.56 -19.97 -19.63
N LYS A 6 -26.55 -20.54 -20.29
CA LYS A 6 -25.42 -21.21 -19.64
C LYS A 6 -24.15 -20.42 -19.94
N PHE A 7 -23.28 -20.30 -18.95
CA PHE A 7 -21.96 -19.76 -19.14
C PHE A 7 -21.18 -20.60 -20.16
N SER A 8 -20.51 -19.90 -21.06
CA SER A 8 -19.51 -20.46 -21.95
C SER A 8 -18.19 -20.68 -21.20
N ASN A 9 -17.29 -21.47 -21.79
CA ASN A 9 -15.95 -21.65 -21.23
C ASN A 9 -15.19 -20.31 -21.10
N ASN A 10 -15.41 -19.37 -22.02
CA ASN A 10 -14.81 -18.03 -21.94
C ASN A 10 -15.33 -17.26 -20.73
N ASP A 11 -16.62 -17.37 -20.40
CA ASP A 11 -17.17 -16.70 -19.22
C ASP A 11 -16.53 -17.24 -17.94
N PHE A 12 -16.26 -18.55 -17.86
CA PHE A 12 -15.54 -19.12 -16.71
C PHE A 12 -14.09 -18.65 -16.63
N ILE A 13 -13.40 -18.49 -17.77
CA ILE A 13 -12.02 -17.98 -17.78
C ILE A 13 -12.00 -16.52 -17.33
N ILE A 14 -12.92 -15.69 -17.82
CA ILE A 14 -13.08 -14.29 -17.39
C ILE A 14 -13.37 -14.22 -15.88
N LEU A 15 -14.31 -15.05 -15.39
CA LEU A 15 -14.62 -15.10 -13.96
C LEU A 15 -13.42 -15.50 -13.11
N GLN A 16 -12.63 -16.48 -13.57
CA GLN A 16 -11.40 -16.87 -12.87
C GLN A 16 -10.39 -15.72 -12.84
N GLU A 17 -10.18 -15.03 -13.96
CA GLU A 17 -9.28 -13.89 -14.03
C GLU A 17 -9.71 -12.75 -13.07
N ILE A 18 -11.03 -12.47 -12.98
CA ILE A 18 -11.56 -11.51 -12.02
C ILE A 18 -11.31 -11.94 -10.57
N ILE A 19 -11.48 -13.24 -10.25
CA ILE A 19 -11.21 -13.77 -8.91
C ILE A 19 -9.73 -13.57 -8.57
N ASP A 20 -8.83 -13.95 -9.47
CA ASP A 20 -7.38 -13.85 -9.28
C ASP A 20 -6.95 -12.37 -9.09
N ILE A 21 -7.58 -11.43 -9.82
CA ILE A 21 -7.33 -9.99 -9.67
C ILE A 21 -7.78 -9.47 -8.29
N LEU A 22 -8.91 -9.97 -7.77
CA LEU A 22 -9.54 -9.46 -6.54
C LEU A 22 -9.06 -10.17 -5.27
N GLU A 23 -8.49 -11.37 -5.36
CA GLU A 23 -8.02 -12.16 -4.22
C GLU A 23 -7.03 -11.39 -3.31
N PRO A 24 -6.02 -10.66 -3.83
CA PRO A 24 -5.12 -9.87 -2.97
C PRO A 24 -5.85 -8.81 -2.15
N PHE A 25 -6.93 -8.23 -2.68
CA PHE A 25 -7.74 -7.24 -1.98
C PHE A 25 -8.58 -7.89 -0.88
N TYR A 26 -9.13 -9.07 -1.14
CA TYR A 26 -9.85 -9.85 -0.15
C TYR A 26 -8.94 -10.19 1.03
N ASP A 27 -7.76 -10.76 0.76
CA ASP A 27 -6.79 -11.15 1.79
C ASP A 27 -6.36 -9.99 2.68
N ILE A 28 -6.06 -8.84 2.08
CA ILE A 28 -5.70 -7.63 2.81
C ILE A 28 -6.89 -7.10 3.62
N SER A 29 -8.10 -7.13 3.07
CA SER A 29 -9.30 -6.67 3.77
C SER A 29 -9.56 -7.50 5.03
N ILE A 30 -9.40 -8.82 4.96
CA ILE A 30 -9.53 -9.72 6.12
C ILE A 30 -8.47 -9.37 7.19
N LYS A 31 -7.22 -9.14 6.78
CA LYS A 31 -6.14 -8.80 7.72
C LYS A 31 -6.35 -7.43 8.37
N CYS A 32 -6.76 -6.43 7.59
CA CYS A 32 -7.02 -5.07 8.08
C CYS A 32 -8.25 -4.96 8.99
N GLN A 33 -9.17 -5.93 8.94
CA GLN A 33 -10.33 -6.01 9.84
C GLN A 33 -10.04 -6.83 11.11
N SER A 34 -8.81 -7.32 11.29
CA SER A 34 -8.46 -8.10 12.47
C SER A 34 -8.38 -7.20 13.72
N GLU A 35 -9.25 -7.44 14.69
CA GLU A 35 -9.23 -6.75 15.99
C GLU A 35 -8.07 -7.20 16.90
N LYS A 36 -7.34 -8.25 16.50
CA LYS A 36 -6.32 -8.89 17.33
C LYS A 36 -4.89 -8.45 16.99
N ILE A 37 -4.71 -7.64 15.94
CA ILE A 37 -3.40 -7.26 15.41
C ILE A 37 -3.38 -5.74 15.23
N VAL A 38 -2.21 -5.11 15.42
CA VAL A 38 -2.03 -3.70 15.08
C VAL A 38 -2.12 -3.56 13.56
N THR A 39 -3.19 -2.94 13.06
CA THR A 39 -3.44 -2.84 11.61
C THR A 39 -2.75 -1.63 10.98
N THR A 40 -2.39 -0.61 11.76
CA THR A 40 -1.66 0.57 11.25
C THR A 40 -0.29 0.20 10.67
N SER A 41 0.43 -0.76 11.27
CA SER A 41 1.71 -1.24 10.76
C SER A 41 1.60 -2.09 9.48
N LEU A 42 0.39 -2.56 9.16
CA LEU A 42 0.09 -3.32 7.94
C LEU A 42 -0.18 -2.41 6.73
N VAL A 43 -0.50 -1.13 6.93
CA VAL A 43 -0.97 -0.23 5.85
C VAL A 43 0.05 -0.11 4.72
N VAL A 44 1.31 0.24 5.02
CA VAL A 44 2.35 0.38 3.98
C VAL A 44 2.66 -0.96 3.30
N PRO A 45 2.91 -2.07 4.03
CA PRO A 45 3.13 -3.37 3.41
C PRO A 45 1.96 -3.84 2.53
N ALA A 46 0.72 -3.58 2.95
CA ALA A 46 -0.47 -3.96 2.18
C ALA A 46 -0.57 -3.18 0.87
N ILE A 47 -0.36 -1.86 0.89
CA ILE A 47 -0.40 -1.02 -0.33
C ILE A 47 0.72 -1.46 -1.29
N VAL A 48 1.93 -1.67 -0.78
CA VAL A 48 3.06 -2.17 -1.57
C VAL A 48 2.72 -3.53 -2.18
N HIS A 49 2.15 -4.44 -1.40
CA HIS A 49 1.73 -5.75 -1.89
C HIS A 49 0.72 -5.62 -3.03
N LEU A 50 -0.33 -4.80 -2.89
CA LEU A 50 -1.32 -4.59 -3.96
C LEU A 50 -0.70 -3.98 -5.22
N MET A 51 0.18 -2.98 -5.07
CA MET A 51 0.87 -2.36 -6.20
C MET A 51 1.70 -3.39 -6.98
N VAL A 52 2.43 -4.25 -6.26
CA VAL A 52 3.26 -5.31 -6.84
C VAL A 52 2.39 -6.37 -7.52
N GLN A 53 1.33 -6.83 -6.87
CA GLN A 53 0.40 -7.82 -7.44
C GLN A 53 -0.25 -7.29 -8.71
N LEU A 54 -0.77 -6.06 -8.71
CA LEU A 54 -1.38 -5.48 -9.91
C LEU A 54 -0.37 -5.25 -11.03
N ARG A 55 0.87 -4.86 -10.71
CA ARG A 55 1.93 -4.72 -11.71
C ARG A 55 2.24 -6.07 -12.36
N ASP A 56 2.43 -7.10 -11.55
CA ASP A 56 2.78 -8.43 -12.03
C ASP A 56 1.59 -9.07 -12.78
N LEU A 57 0.33 -8.85 -12.34
CA LEU A 57 -0.89 -9.28 -13.05
C LEU A 57 -1.04 -8.61 -14.42
N LYS A 58 -0.67 -7.34 -14.56
CA LYS A 58 -0.77 -6.61 -15.84
C LYS A 58 0.01 -7.27 -16.98
N GLU A 59 1.03 -8.07 -16.67
CA GLU A 59 1.82 -8.82 -17.65
C GLU A 59 1.13 -10.11 -18.13
N HIS A 60 0.11 -10.59 -17.40
CA HIS A 60 -0.48 -11.93 -17.59
C HIS A 60 -1.99 -11.93 -17.88
N VAL A 61 -2.71 -10.86 -17.53
CA VAL A 61 -4.17 -10.76 -17.77
C VAL A 61 -4.50 -10.69 -19.26
N VAL A 62 -5.54 -11.42 -19.68
CA VAL A 62 -5.95 -11.55 -21.07
C VAL A 62 -7.22 -10.75 -21.37
N PHE A 63 -8.16 -10.72 -20.43
CA PHE A 63 -9.50 -10.16 -20.65
C PHE A 63 -9.74 -8.85 -19.87
N ASP A 64 -9.24 -8.77 -18.64
CA ASP A 64 -9.59 -7.75 -17.64
C ASP A 64 -8.46 -6.75 -17.38
N ALA A 65 -7.61 -6.50 -18.38
CA ALA A 65 -6.54 -5.49 -18.30
C ALA A 65 -7.05 -4.10 -17.87
N LYS A 66 -8.28 -3.74 -18.28
CA LYS A 66 -8.92 -2.49 -17.87
C LYS A 66 -9.24 -2.48 -16.37
N LEU A 67 -9.69 -3.60 -15.80
CA LEU A 67 -9.95 -3.71 -14.36
C LEU A 67 -8.66 -3.50 -13.57
N VAL A 68 -7.57 -4.18 -13.96
CA VAL A 68 -6.24 -4.00 -13.35
C VAL A 68 -5.81 -2.54 -13.37
N GLN A 69 -5.93 -1.87 -14.53
CA GLN A 69 -5.58 -0.45 -14.66
C GLN A 69 -6.43 0.44 -13.75
N GLN A 70 -7.75 0.21 -13.66
CA GLN A 70 -8.63 1.00 -12.79
C GLN A 70 -8.32 0.79 -11.31
N LEU A 71 -7.97 -0.44 -10.92
CA LEU A 71 -7.54 -0.74 -9.55
C LEU A 71 -6.21 -0.06 -9.21
N GLN A 72 -5.23 -0.06 -10.12
CA GLN A 72 -3.97 0.68 -9.97
C GLN A 72 -4.23 2.17 -9.73
N LEU A 73 -4.99 2.80 -10.63
CA LEU A 73 -5.37 4.21 -10.50
C LEU A 73 -6.14 4.49 -9.20
N SER A 74 -6.99 3.56 -8.77
CA SER A 74 -7.73 3.72 -7.53
C SER A 74 -6.82 3.66 -6.30
N ILE A 75 -5.78 2.82 -6.30
CA ILE A 75 -4.80 2.75 -5.22
C ILE A 75 -3.95 4.02 -5.21
N GLU A 76 -3.39 4.40 -6.36
CA GLU A 76 -2.58 5.62 -6.52
C GLU A 76 -3.33 6.85 -6.01
N LYS A 77 -4.62 6.98 -6.35
CA LYS A 77 -5.44 8.11 -5.91
C LYS A 77 -5.79 8.05 -4.41
N ARG A 78 -6.23 6.89 -3.91
CA ARG A 78 -6.72 6.78 -2.52
C ARG A 78 -5.61 6.81 -1.48
N PHE A 79 -4.40 6.39 -1.86
CA PHE A 79 -3.23 6.29 -0.98
C PHE A 79 -2.08 7.18 -1.46
N ALA A 80 -2.39 8.31 -2.11
CA ALA A 80 -1.42 9.15 -2.80
C ALA A 80 -0.24 9.54 -1.91
N GLY A 81 -0.44 9.89 -0.63
CA GLY A 81 0.65 10.25 0.28
C GLY A 81 1.66 9.12 0.51
N ILE A 82 1.18 7.88 0.61
CA ILE A 82 2.04 6.69 0.73
C ILE A 82 2.70 6.38 -0.61
N VAL A 83 1.91 6.35 -1.69
CA VAL A 83 2.38 5.97 -3.03
C VAL A 83 3.40 6.98 -3.58
N ASN A 84 3.13 8.28 -3.45
CA ASN A 84 4.05 9.34 -3.87
C ASN A 84 5.36 9.25 -3.11
N ARG A 85 5.33 8.99 -1.79
CA ARG A 85 6.55 8.80 -0.99
C ARG A 85 7.38 7.60 -1.46
N ILE A 86 6.73 6.45 -1.67
CA ILE A 86 7.39 5.23 -2.18
C ILE A 86 8.04 5.50 -3.54
N ASN A 87 7.34 6.23 -4.41
CA ASN A 87 7.79 6.57 -5.75
C ASN A 87 8.76 7.76 -5.80
N GLN A 88 9.14 8.34 -4.64
CA GLN A 88 10.02 9.52 -4.56
C GLN A 88 9.48 10.71 -5.37
N LEU A 89 8.16 10.88 -5.37
CA LEU A 89 7.44 12.00 -5.99
C LEU A 89 7.17 13.11 -4.98
N ASN A 90 6.80 14.29 -5.47
CA ASN A 90 6.34 15.39 -4.63
C ASN A 90 5.07 14.97 -3.86
N ILE A 91 5.02 15.32 -2.59
CA ILE A 91 3.91 15.01 -1.70
C ILE A 91 3.25 16.31 -1.26
N GLU A 92 1.95 16.42 -1.44
CA GLU A 92 1.17 17.57 -0.98
C GLU A 92 0.70 17.35 0.46
N GLU A 93 0.56 18.42 1.24
CA GLU A 93 0.09 18.33 2.64
C GLU A 93 -1.27 17.63 2.75
N ASN A 94 -2.15 17.85 1.77
CA ASN A 94 -3.49 17.29 1.71
C ASN A 94 -3.57 15.93 0.99
N ASP A 95 -2.44 15.34 0.61
CA ASP A 95 -2.45 14.02 -0.02
C ASP A 95 -3.08 12.97 0.92
N PRO A 96 -4.04 12.15 0.44
CA PRO A 96 -4.60 11.07 1.23
C PRO A 96 -3.53 10.13 1.80
N PHE A 97 -3.67 9.75 3.07
CA PHE A 97 -2.73 8.87 3.77
C PHE A 97 -1.28 9.41 3.86
N ASN A 98 -1.08 10.73 3.85
CA ASN A 98 0.25 11.33 4.05
C ASN A 98 0.74 11.37 5.52
N ASP A 99 -0.05 10.88 6.49
CA ASP A 99 0.36 10.86 7.89
C ASP A 99 1.61 9.97 8.10
N PRO A 100 2.71 10.49 8.68
CA PRO A 100 3.92 9.72 8.97
C PRO A 100 3.68 8.46 9.81
N VAL A 101 2.59 8.41 10.59
CA VAL A 101 2.24 7.28 11.47
C VAL A 101 2.23 5.95 10.72
N TYR A 102 1.84 5.92 9.43
CA TYR A 102 1.80 4.69 8.65
C TYR A 102 3.19 4.10 8.42
N PHE A 103 4.19 4.95 8.15
CA PHE A 103 5.57 4.51 7.98
C PHE A 103 6.23 4.22 9.33
N ILE A 104 5.99 5.06 10.34
CA ILE A 104 6.52 4.85 11.70
C ILE A 104 6.03 3.50 12.26
N ALA A 105 4.72 3.24 12.23
CA ALA A 105 4.15 1.99 12.71
C ALA A 105 4.70 0.77 11.95
N THR A 106 4.84 0.89 10.63
CA THR A 106 5.40 -0.19 9.79
C THR A 106 6.85 -0.51 10.15
N VAL A 107 7.71 0.52 10.28
CA VAL A 107 9.14 0.33 10.56
C VAL A 107 9.38 -0.19 11.97
N LEU A 108 8.58 0.28 12.94
CA LEU A 108 8.67 -0.16 14.33
C LEU A 108 8.12 -1.58 14.56
N ASP A 109 7.27 -2.10 13.66
CA ASP A 109 6.78 -3.47 13.74
C ASP A 109 7.89 -4.47 13.35
N PRO A 110 8.32 -5.36 14.26
CA PRO A 110 9.38 -6.33 13.96
C PRO A 110 9.05 -7.29 12.82
N SER A 111 7.77 -7.48 12.53
CA SER A 111 7.28 -8.34 11.45
C SER A 111 7.52 -7.72 10.07
N PHE A 112 7.52 -6.39 9.97
CA PHE A 112 7.62 -5.66 8.70
C PHE A 112 8.96 -4.94 8.54
N LYS A 113 9.35 -4.06 9.47
CA LYS A 113 10.56 -3.24 9.37
C LYS A 113 10.67 -2.60 7.97
N PHE A 114 11.76 -2.85 7.24
CA PHE A 114 11.95 -2.48 5.84
C PHE A 114 11.77 -3.65 4.85
N PHE A 115 11.30 -4.83 5.30
CA PHE A 115 11.16 -6.00 4.43
C PHE A 115 10.19 -5.80 3.26
N TRP A 116 9.25 -4.87 3.39
CA TRP A 116 8.30 -4.51 2.33
C TRP A 116 8.98 -3.88 1.11
N LEU A 117 10.16 -3.26 1.25
CA LEU A 117 10.91 -2.67 0.14
C LEU A 117 11.28 -3.71 -0.94
N ARG A 118 11.53 -4.96 -0.51
CA ARG A 118 11.91 -6.07 -1.40
C ARG A 118 10.86 -6.33 -2.49
N GLY A 119 9.57 -6.10 -2.20
CA GLY A 119 8.50 -6.30 -3.18
C GLY A 119 8.55 -5.32 -4.35
N LEU A 120 9.11 -4.12 -4.13
CA LEU A 120 9.13 -3.05 -5.13
C LEU A 120 10.07 -3.33 -6.30
N LYS A 121 11.02 -4.27 -6.16
CA LYS A 121 12.04 -4.60 -7.18
C LYS A 121 12.85 -3.36 -7.62
N LEU A 122 13.17 -2.47 -6.66
CA LEU A 122 13.95 -1.25 -6.90
C LEU A 122 15.43 -1.59 -7.15
N SER A 123 16.15 -0.65 -7.79
CA SER A 123 17.61 -0.69 -7.78
C SER A 123 18.14 -0.47 -6.36
N THR A 124 19.30 -1.03 -6.02
CA THR A 124 19.93 -0.86 -4.70
C THR A 124 20.05 0.60 -4.28
N ASN A 125 20.40 1.50 -5.22
CA ASN A 125 20.49 2.93 -4.93
C ASN A 125 19.13 3.56 -4.63
N ALA A 126 18.06 3.14 -5.32
CA ALA A 126 16.71 3.65 -5.08
C ALA A 126 16.14 3.12 -3.76
N GLU A 127 16.37 1.85 -3.44
CA GLU A 127 15.99 1.23 -2.17
C GLU A 127 16.66 1.95 -0.98
N ASN A 128 17.99 2.13 -1.04
CA ASN A 128 18.73 2.83 0.00
C ASN A 128 18.23 4.27 0.20
N ARG A 129 17.91 5.00 -0.88
CA ARG A 129 17.35 6.36 -0.77
C ARG A 129 16.00 6.35 -0.06
N LEU A 130 15.09 5.46 -0.45
CA LEU A 130 13.78 5.36 0.17
C LEU A 130 13.90 4.99 1.66
N GLU A 131 14.81 4.08 2.00
CA GLU A 131 15.09 3.74 3.40
C GLU A 131 15.56 4.96 4.21
N GLN A 132 16.52 5.73 3.68
CA GLN A 132 17.00 6.95 4.35
C GLN A 132 15.90 8.02 4.46
N ASP A 133 15.07 8.20 3.43
CA ASP A 133 13.96 9.15 3.45
C ASP A 133 12.93 8.80 4.54
N VAL A 134 12.62 7.50 4.70
CA VAL A 134 11.73 7.02 5.76
C VAL A 134 12.38 7.18 7.14
N ILE A 135 13.67 6.89 7.29
CA ILE A 135 14.39 7.12 8.56
C ILE A 135 14.36 8.60 8.94
N GLN A 136 14.63 9.50 7.98
CA GLN A 136 14.60 10.94 8.23
C GLN A 136 13.20 11.41 8.63
N LEU A 137 12.15 10.91 7.97
CA LEU A 137 10.77 11.18 8.34
C LEU A 137 10.48 10.81 9.81
N ILE A 138 10.96 9.65 10.27
CA ILE A 138 10.78 9.19 11.65
C ILE A 138 11.52 10.13 12.62
N ILE A 139 12.76 10.50 12.31
CA ILE A 139 13.57 11.41 13.13
C ILE A 139 12.89 12.78 13.25
N ASP A 140 12.37 13.31 12.15
CA ASP A 140 11.69 14.60 12.11
C ASP A 140 10.44 14.58 12.98
N GLU A 141 9.66 13.49 12.96
CA GLU A 141 8.48 13.34 13.81
C GLU A 141 8.85 13.26 15.29
N MET A 142 9.87 12.48 15.65
CA MET A 142 10.38 12.43 17.03
C MET A 142 10.83 13.81 17.53
N ASN A 143 11.45 14.62 16.67
CA ASN A 143 11.92 15.96 17.02
C ASN A 143 10.77 16.96 17.21
N LYS A 144 9.62 16.77 16.56
CA LYS A 144 8.42 17.60 16.81
C LYS A 144 7.91 17.39 18.23
N ASP A 145 7.84 16.14 18.68
CA ASP A 145 7.35 15.78 20.03
C ASP A 145 8.24 16.35 21.15
N LEU A 146 9.56 16.38 20.93
CA LEU A 146 10.50 16.98 21.87
C LEU A 146 10.31 18.49 22.01
N LYS A 147 10.04 19.20 20.91
CA LYS A 147 9.77 20.65 20.94
C LYS A 147 8.45 20.97 21.65
N VAL A 148 7.39 20.21 21.39
CA VAL A 148 6.08 20.40 22.05
C VAL A 148 6.16 20.13 23.57
N SER A 149 6.94 19.11 23.97
CA SER A 149 7.15 18.78 25.38
C SER A 149 7.95 19.86 26.13
N SER A 150 8.92 20.48 25.45
CA SER A 150 9.73 21.56 25.99
C SER A 150 8.91 22.83 26.25
N THR A 151 8.02 23.22 25.34
CA THR A 151 7.19 24.43 25.49
C THR A 151 6.21 24.31 26.68
N LYS A 152 5.62 23.12 26.90
CA LYS A 152 4.69 22.87 28.02
C LYS A 152 5.36 22.90 29.41
N LEU A 153 6.69 22.81 29.48
CA LEU A 153 7.46 22.88 30.73
C LEU A 153 7.70 24.33 31.20
N PHE A 154 7.56 25.33 30.32
CA PHE A 154 7.78 26.74 30.65
C PHE A 154 6.48 27.53 30.90
N ASP A 155 5.31 26.88 30.76
CA ASP A 155 3.98 27.49 30.99
C ASP A 155 3.36 27.10 32.36
N LYS A 156 4.17 26.73 33.35
CA LYS A 156 3.73 26.47 34.74
C LYS A 156 4.44 27.34 35.76
#